data_AF-A0A7R9J292-F1
#
_entry.id   AF-A0A7R9J292-F1
#
_cell.length_a   1.000
_cell.length_b   1.000
_cell.length_c   1.000
_cell.angle_alpha   90.00
_cell.angle_beta   90.00
_cell.angle_gamma   90.00
#
_symmetry.space_group_name_H-M   'P 1'
#
loop_
_entity.id
_entity.type
_entity.pdbx_description
1 polymer ?
#
loop_
_entity_poly.entity_id
_entity_poly.type
_entity_poly.pdbx_seq_one_letter_code
_entity_poly.pdbx_strand_id
1 'polypeptide(L)'
;MRATIMTEIKLVMENHGMSIDRRHPMLVADLMTSRGEVLGITRHGLSKMKESVLNLASFEKTADHLFDAAYFGQKDAITGVSESIIMGIPMAIGTGIFKLLHKYPLIPSLK
;
A
#
# COMPACT_ATOMS: atom_id res chain seq x y z
N MET A 1 14.23 -15.48 10.74
CA MET A 1 13.06 -15.54 9.83
C MET A 1 13.16 -14.53 8.68
N ARG A 2 13.17 -13.21 8.94
CA ARG A 2 13.39 -12.19 7.90
C ARG A 2 14.66 -12.40 7.06
N ALA A 3 15.81 -12.58 7.72
CA ALA A 3 17.08 -12.82 7.02
C ALA A 3 17.04 -14.08 6.15
N THR A 4 16.35 -15.13 6.61
CA THR A 4 16.14 -16.38 5.88
C THR A 4 15.37 -16.12 4.59
N ILE A 5 14.23 -15.41 4.65
CA ILE A 5 13.44 -15.04 3.46
C ILE A 5 14.29 -14.25 2.44
N MET A 6 15.10 -13.30 2.92
CA MET A 6 15.98 -12.53 2.03
C MET A 6 17.00 -13.41 1.31
N THR A 7 17.64 -14.35 2.03
CA THR A 7 18.65 -15.25 1.46
C THR A 7 18.03 -16.20 0.44
N GLU A 8 16.88 -16.80 0.74
CA GLU A 8 16.18 -17.72 -0.17
C GLU A 8 15.73 -17.03 -1.45
N ILE A 9 15.12 -15.83 -1.36
CA ILE A 9 14.72 -15.06 -2.55
C ILE A 9 15.95 -14.75 -3.41
N LYS A 10 17.06 -14.34 -2.78
CA LYS A 10 18.29 -14.03 -3.50
C LYS A 10 18.84 -15.27 -4.22
N LEU A 11 18.89 -16.42 -3.54
CA LEU A 11 19.38 -17.68 -4.10
C LEU A 11 18.56 -18.13 -5.31
N VAL A 12 17.22 -18.08 -5.22
CA VAL A 12 16.35 -18.43 -6.35
C VAL A 12 16.57 -17.49 -7.53
N MET A 13 16.68 -16.19 -7.28
CA MET A 13 16.88 -15.19 -8.35
C MET A 13 18.25 -15.34 -9.03
N GLU A 14 19.31 -15.57 -8.25
CA GLU A 14 20.65 -15.84 -8.77
C GLU A 14 20.70 -17.13 -9.60
N ASN A 15 20.01 -18.19 -9.15
CA ASN A 15 19.90 -19.45 -9.90
C ASN A 15 19.20 -19.30 -11.26
N HIS A 16 18.32 -18.31 -11.39
CA HIS A 16 17.67 -17.96 -12.67
C HIS A 16 18.45 -16.90 -13.47
N GLY A 17 19.67 -16.53 -13.05
CA GLY A 17 20.50 -15.53 -13.72
C GLY A 17 20.01 -14.09 -13.55
N MET A 18 19.11 -13.83 -12.61
CA MET A 18 18.58 -12.50 -12.33
C MET A 18 19.37 -11.81 -11.23
N SER A 19 19.94 -10.64 -11.53
CA SER A 19 20.59 -9.78 -10.54
C SER A 19 19.58 -8.82 -9.93
N ILE A 20 19.45 -8.84 -8.60
CA ILE A 20 18.54 -7.96 -7.86
C ILE A 20 19.29 -7.25 -6.75
N ASP A 21 19.13 -5.92 -6.69
CA ASP A 21 19.67 -5.12 -5.59
C ASP A 21 19.02 -5.54 -4.26
N ARG A 22 19.85 -5.72 -3.22
CA ARG A 22 19.45 -6.17 -1.87
C ARG A 22 18.26 -5.41 -1.29
N ARG A 23 18.05 -4.15 -1.65
CA ARG A 23 16.92 -3.32 -1.17
C ARG A 23 15.55 -3.93 -1.50
N HIS A 24 15.40 -4.61 -2.64
CA HIS A 24 14.12 -5.20 -3.04
C HIS A 24 13.72 -6.41 -2.18
N PRO A 25 14.53 -7.49 -2.07
CA PRO A 25 14.19 -8.62 -1.20
C PRO A 25 14.16 -8.21 0.27
N MET A 26 14.91 -7.17 0.67
CA MET A 26 14.82 -6.60 2.00
C MET A 26 13.43 -6.04 2.29
N LEU A 27 12.90 -5.18 1.41
CA LEU A 27 11.57 -4.60 1.55
C LEU A 27 10.47 -5.67 1.56
N VAL A 28 10.59 -6.69 0.70
CA VAL A 28 9.64 -7.81 0.67
C VAL A 28 9.68 -8.59 1.99
N ALA A 29 10.87 -8.94 2.47
CA ALA A 29 11.01 -9.67 3.73
C ALA A 29 10.53 -8.86 4.95
N ASP A 30 10.78 -7.54 4.97
CA ASP A 30 10.24 -6.62 5.97
C ASP A 30 8.72 -6.60 5.94
N LEU A 31 8.12 -6.44 4.76
CA LEU A 31 6.67 -6.45 4.59
C LEU A 31 6.04 -7.75 5.12
N MET A 32 6.63 -8.90 4.76
CA MET A 32 6.15 -10.23 5.16
C MET A 32 6.28 -10.50 6.67
N THR A 33 7.16 -9.79 7.39
CA THR A 33 7.46 -10.07 8.82
C THR A 33 7.03 -8.93 9.77
N SER A 34 6.55 -7.82 9.23
CA SER A 34 6.23 -6.59 9.98
C SER A 34 5.17 -6.73 11.08
N ARG A 35 4.25 -7.69 10.97
CA ARG A 35 3.10 -7.87 11.87
C ARG A 35 3.35 -8.84 13.03
N GLY A 36 4.58 -9.34 13.20
CA GLY A 36 4.94 -10.31 14.25
C GLY A 36 4.63 -11.77 13.91
N GLU A 37 3.91 -12.02 12.81
CA GLU A 37 3.77 -13.32 12.15
C GLU A 37 4.24 -13.22 10.69
N VAL A 38 4.55 -14.36 10.06
CA VAL A 38 4.91 -14.35 8.63
C VAL A 38 3.65 -14.44 7.78
N LEU A 39 3.40 -13.35 7.07
CA LEU A 39 2.28 -13.20 6.16
C LEU A 39 2.79 -13.31 4.72
N GLY A 40 2.28 -14.29 3.97
CA GLY A 40 2.57 -14.44 2.55
C GLY A 40 1.86 -13.38 1.70
N ILE A 41 2.38 -13.11 0.50
CA ILE A 41 1.72 -12.27 -0.51
C ILE A 41 0.63 -13.11 -1.21
N THR A 42 -0.43 -13.41 -0.47
CA THR A 42 -1.61 -14.17 -0.93
C THR A 42 -2.87 -13.46 -0.44
N ARG A 43 -4.05 -13.84 -0.95
CA ARG A 43 -5.33 -13.21 -0.53
C ARG A 43 -5.54 -13.18 0.99
N HIS A 44 -5.20 -14.26 1.70
CA HIS A 44 -5.36 -14.36 3.15
C HIS A 44 -4.27 -13.62 3.93
N GLY A 45 -3.08 -13.47 3.35
CA GLY A 45 -2.00 -12.70 3.96
C GLY A 45 -2.21 -11.20 3.79
N LEU A 46 -2.61 -10.76 2.59
CA LEU A 46 -2.91 -9.37 2.28
C LEU A 46 -4.11 -8.85 3.06
N SER A 47 -5.15 -9.67 3.26
CA SER A 47 -6.31 -9.31 4.10
C SER A 47 -5.96 -9.06 5.56
N LYS A 48 -4.85 -9.62 6.05
CA LYS A 48 -4.30 -9.35 7.38
C LYS A 48 -3.31 -8.18 7.41
N MET A 49 -2.78 -7.76 6.26
CA MET A 49 -1.78 -6.68 6.16
C MET A 49 -2.42 -5.30 6.03
N LYS A 50 -3.52 -5.18 5.27
CA LYS A 50 -4.21 -3.91 4.96
C LYS A 50 -5.68 -3.95 5.37
N GLU A 51 -6.17 -2.80 5.85
CA GLU A 51 -7.53 -2.67 6.40
C GLU A 51 -8.52 -1.97 5.46
N SER A 52 -8.08 -1.40 4.34
CA SER A 52 -8.99 -0.72 3.40
C SER A 52 -9.86 -1.71 2.63
N VAL A 53 -11.17 -1.48 2.67
CA VAL A 53 -12.18 -2.26 1.93
C VAL A 53 -11.95 -2.15 0.43
N LEU A 54 -11.76 -0.94 -0.09
CA LEU A 54 -11.60 -0.72 -1.53
C LEU A 54 -10.29 -1.34 -2.04
N ASN A 55 -9.22 -1.25 -1.27
CA ASN A 55 -7.97 -1.92 -1.60
C ASN A 55 -8.13 -3.45 -1.60
N LEU A 56 -8.81 -4.03 -0.61
CA LEU A 56 -9.04 -5.48 -0.56
C LEU A 56 -9.93 -5.95 -1.72
N ALA A 57 -11.03 -5.24 -1.97
CA ALA A 57 -11.95 -5.52 -3.07
C ALA A 57 -11.29 -5.42 -4.46
N SER A 58 -10.22 -4.62 -4.61
CA SER A 58 -9.46 -4.47 -5.86
C SER A 58 -8.54 -5.65 -6.20
N PHE A 59 -8.22 -6.52 -5.24
CA PHE A 59 -7.32 -7.66 -5.46
C PHE A 59 -8.11 -8.93 -5.80
N GLU A 60 -8.99 -9.37 -4.90
CA GLU A 60 -9.86 -10.55 -5.07
C GLU A 60 -11.14 -10.39 -4.23
N LYS A 61 -12.19 -11.19 -4.49
CA LYS A 61 -13.45 -11.22 -3.71
C LYS A 61 -14.14 -9.85 -3.54
N THR A 62 -14.24 -9.08 -4.61
CA THR A 62 -14.83 -7.73 -4.60
C THR A 62 -16.23 -7.69 -3.98
N ALA A 63 -17.14 -8.58 -4.39
CA ALA A 63 -18.52 -8.59 -3.90
C ALA A 63 -18.60 -8.91 -2.40
N ASP A 64 -17.88 -9.93 -1.94
CA ASP A 64 -17.84 -10.32 -0.52
C ASP A 64 -17.36 -9.16 0.34
N HIS A 65 -16.24 -8.53 -0.02
CA HIS A 65 -15.67 -7.41 0.73
C HIS A 65 -16.61 -6.20 0.79
N LEU A 66 -17.29 -5.87 -0.31
CA LEU A 66 -18.26 -4.76 -0.33
C LEU A 66 -19.53 -5.09 0.45
N PHE A 67 -20.03 -6.33 0.37
CA PHE A 67 -21.22 -6.75 1.08
C PHE A 67 -20.98 -6.75 2.60
N ASP A 68 -19.86 -7.33 3.05
CA ASP A 68 -19.48 -7.33 4.45
C ASP A 68 -19.26 -5.89 4.96
N ALA A 69 -18.55 -5.06 4.21
CA ALA A 69 -18.34 -3.67 4.56
C ALA A 69 -19.64 -2.87 4.68
N ALA A 70 -20.59 -3.10 3.76
CA ALA A 70 -21.91 -2.48 3.81
C ALA A 70 -22.72 -2.98 5.02
N TYR A 71 -22.68 -4.28 5.30
CA TYR A 71 -23.36 -4.90 6.44
C TYR A 71 -22.84 -4.36 7.78
N PHE A 72 -21.53 -4.22 7.93
CA PHE A 72 -20.89 -3.70 9.15
C PHE A 72 -20.75 -2.17 9.19
N GLY A 73 -21.15 -1.46 8.14
CA GLY A 73 -21.01 0.00 8.05
C GLY A 73 -19.57 0.50 8.12
N GLN A 74 -18.63 -0.26 7.54
CA GLN A 74 -17.21 0.10 7.53
C GLN A 74 -16.95 1.41 6.77
N LYS A 75 -16.00 2.20 7.25
CA LYS A 75 -15.58 3.46 6.62
C LYS A 75 -14.14 3.34 6.15
N ASP A 76 -13.91 3.71 4.90
CA ASP A 76 -12.58 3.76 4.31
C ASP A 76 -12.06 5.19 4.31
N ALA A 77 -10.82 5.41 4.76
CA ALA A 77 -10.19 6.71 4.81
C ALA A 77 -9.60 7.14 3.44
N ILE A 78 -9.56 6.25 2.44
CA ILE A 78 -9.08 6.53 1.08
C ILE A 78 -7.67 7.14 1.09
N THR A 79 -6.77 6.52 1.87
CA THR A 79 -5.37 7.00 2.00
C THR A 79 -4.40 6.20 1.15
N GLY A 80 -4.77 5.00 0.74
CA GLY A 80 -3.94 4.17 -0.13
C GLY A 80 -4.07 4.52 -1.61
N VAL A 81 -3.18 3.91 -2.39
CA VAL A 81 -3.05 4.11 -3.83
C VAL A 81 -4.27 3.58 -4.58
N SER A 82 -4.69 2.34 -4.30
CA SER A 82 -5.80 1.69 -5.00
C SER A 82 -7.12 2.42 -4.79
N GLU A 83 -7.41 2.79 -3.53
CA GLU A 83 -8.61 3.52 -3.14
C GLU A 83 -8.67 4.88 -3.83
N SER A 84 -7.54 5.60 -3.86
CA SER A 84 -7.46 6.91 -4.49
C SER A 84 -7.69 6.84 -6.01
N ILE A 85 -7.15 5.80 -6.67
CA ILE A 85 -7.38 5.55 -8.09
C ILE A 85 -8.87 5.28 -8.36
N ILE A 86 -9.49 4.39 -7.58
CA ILE A 86 -10.91 4.03 -7.73
C ILE A 86 -11.80 5.26 -7.56
N MET A 87 -11.47 6.14 -6.60
CA MET A 87 -12.22 7.35 -6.31
C MET A 87 -11.88 8.54 -7.22
N GLY A 88 -10.87 8.42 -8.07
CA GLY A 88 -10.42 9.49 -8.96
C GLY A 88 -9.82 10.70 -8.23
N ILE A 89 -9.29 10.52 -7.03
CA ILE A 89 -8.67 11.59 -6.25
C ILE A 89 -7.12 11.56 -6.33
N PRO A 90 -6.43 12.71 -6.22
CA PRO A 90 -4.97 12.73 -6.20
C PRO A 90 -4.40 11.93 -5.03
N MET A 91 -3.44 11.05 -5.31
CA MET A 91 -2.82 10.17 -4.32
C MET A 91 -1.64 10.85 -3.62
N ALA A 92 -1.41 10.56 -2.35
CA ALA A 92 -0.30 11.12 -1.57
C ALA A 92 1.05 10.42 -1.82
N ILE A 93 1.43 10.22 -3.09
CA ILE A 93 2.72 9.61 -3.49
C ILE A 93 3.38 10.43 -4.60
N GLY A 94 4.72 10.42 -4.63
CA GLY A 94 5.50 11.17 -5.62
C GLY A 94 5.19 12.67 -5.58
N THR A 95 4.70 13.21 -6.69
CA THR A 95 4.32 14.62 -6.83
C THR A 95 3.12 15.02 -5.99
N GLY A 96 2.27 14.06 -5.58
CA GLY A 96 1.10 14.30 -4.74
C GLY A 96 1.39 14.35 -3.23
N ILE A 97 2.64 14.14 -2.80
CA ILE A 97 3.02 14.14 -1.37
C ILE A 97 2.84 15.52 -0.72
N PHE A 98 2.89 16.59 -1.49
CA PHE A 98 2.76 17.95 -0.98
C PHE A 98 1.67 18.73 -1.73
N LYS A 99 1.12 19.74 -1.06
CA LYS A 99 0.19 20.70 -1.66
C LYS A 99 0.95 21.95 -2.09
N LEU A 100 0.65 22.44 -3.29
CA LEU A 100 1.15 23.73 -3.75
C LEU A 100 0.36 24.84 -3.07
N LEU A 101 1.07 25.80 -2.48
CA LEU A 101 0.49 27.00 -1.90
C LEU A 101 0.95 28.20 -2.73
N HIS A 102 -0.01 28.97 -3.25
CA HIS A 102 0.28 30.23 -3.92
C HIS A 102 0.25 31.38 -2.91
N LYS A 103 1.34 32.14 -2.82
CA LYS A 103 1.46 33.28 -1.92
C LYS A 103 0.87 34.51 -2.62
N TYR A 104 -0.42 34.79 -2.39
CA TYR A 104 -1.05 36.01 -2.88
C TYR A 104 -0.49 37.22 -2.10
N PRO A 105 -0.07 38.33 -2.75
CA PRO A 105 0.32 39.53 -2.05
C PRO A 105 -0.90 40.08 -1.30
N LEU A 106 -0.81 40.13 0.03
CA LEU A 106 -1.80 40.78 0.87
C LEU A 106 -1.99 42.22 0.35
N ILE A 107 -3.18 42.52 -0.16
CA ILE A 107 -3.56 43.90 -0.47
C ILE A 107 -3.44 44.65 0.87
N PRO A 108 -2.61 45.70 0.98
CA PRO A 108 -2.54 46.48 2.20
C PRO A 108 -3.94 46.99 2.48
N SER A 109 -4.44 46.74 3.69
CA SER A 109 -5.75 47.20 4.15
C SER A 109 -5.97 48.65 3.75
N LEU A 110 -7.01 48.90 2.94
CA LEU A 110 -7.54 50.23 2.71
C LEU A 110 -7.85 50.84 4.08
N LYS A 111 -7.07 51.87 4.45
CA LYS A 111 -7.41 52.79 5.53
C LYS A 111 -8.62 53.63 5.15
#